data_AF-A0AA96LQT0-F1
#
_entry.id   AF-A0AA96LQT0-F1
#
_cell.length_a   1.000
_cell.length_b   1.000
_cell.length_c   1.000
_cell.angle_alpha   90.00
_cell.angle_beta   90.00
_cell.angle_gamma   90.00
#
_symmetry.space_group_name_H-M   'P 1'
#
loop_
_entity.id
_entity.type
_entity.pdbx_description
1 polymer ?
#
loop_
_entity_poly.entity_id
_entity_poly.type
_entity_poly.pdbx_seq_one_letter_code
_entity_poly.pdbx_strand_id
1 'polypeptide(L)'
;MSHPKLDAPKMPKELPQITLEDSKFEPEDSFHTGIISDCIIDNQSAYKVAFDKIIFRNVTFTRIAMKEIEFTDVIFERCDLSNVDFSEATIHRTEFRNCKIIGMDSNGFHVT
;
A
#
# COMPACT_ATOMS: atom_id res chain seq x y z
N MET A 1 0.02 26.21 -6.89
CA MET A 1 -0.55 25.31 -5.87
C MET A 1 0.59 24.47 -5.32
N SER A 2 1.14 24.82 -4.15
CA SER A 2 2.11 23.97 -3.46
C SER A 2 1.41 22.68 -3.09
N HIS A 3 1.85 21.56 -3.65
CA HIS A 3 1.34 20.26 -3.26
C HIS A 3 1.70 20.08 -1.78
N PRO A 4 0.77 19.63 -0.92
CA PRO A 4 1.11 19.34 0.47
C PRO A 4 2.31 18.38 0.46
N LYS A 5 3.42 18.81 1.08
CA LYS A 5 4.56 17.93 1.29
C LYS A 5 4.10 16.90 2.30
N LEU A 6 3.84 15.67 1.84
CA LEU A 6 3.74 14.53 2.72
C LEU A 6 5.06 14.40 3.48
N ASP A 7 4.96 14.24 4.79
CA ASP A 7 6.10 13.87 5.61
C ASP A 7 6.67 12.53 5.11
N ALA A 8 7.99 12.39 5.15
CA ALA A 8 8.64 11.16 4.72
C ALA A 8 8.29 9.98 5.67
N PRO A 9 8.14 8.75 5.14
CA PRO A 9 7.95 7.54 5.94
C PRO A 9 9.04 7.37 6.99
N LYS A 10 8.65 7.10 8.24
CA LYS A 10 9.55 6.83 9.37
C LYS A 10 9.88 5.34 9.46
N MET A 11 10.70 4.87 8.52
CA MET A 11 11.07 3.47 8.44
C MET A 11 12.08 3.07 9.53
N PRO A 12 11.92 1.88 10.14
CA PRO A 12 12.94 1.30 11.00
C PRO A 12 14.15 0.83 10.18
N LYS A 13 15.28 0.61 10.85
CA LYS A 13 16.52 0.14 10.21
C LYS A 13 16.44 -1.31 9.73
N GLU A 14 15.65 -2.13 10.43
CA GLU A 14 15.48 -3.54 10.17
C GLU A 14 14.02 -3.80 9.78
N LEU A 15 13.84 -4.52 8.69
CA LEU A 15 12.52 -4.87 8.15
C LEU A 15 12.56 -6.36 7.78
N PRO A 16 11.83 -7.23 8.50
CA PRO A 16 11.74 -8.64 8.14
C PRO A 16 10.97 -8.82 6.82
N GLN A 17 11.28 -9.90 6.11
CA GLN A 17 10.48 -10.32 4.95
C GLN A 17 9.15 -10.88 5.45
N ILE A 18 8.04 -10.40 4.88
CA ILE A 18 6.70 -10.91 5.13
C ILE A 18 6.34 -11.84 3.98
N THR A 19 6.05 -13.09 4.30
CA THR A 19 5.47 -14.03 3.34
C THR A 19 3.96 -14.00 3.51
N LEU A 20 3.23 -13.63 2.45
CA LEU A 20 1.78 -13.70 2.44
C LEU A 20 1.37 -15.13 2.12
N GLU A 21 1.03 -15.92 3.14
CA GLU A 21 0.45 -17.25 2.95
C GLU A 21 -0.85 -17.10 2.14
N ASP A 22 -0.96 -17.86 1.05
CA ASP A 22 -2.06 -17.80 0.06
C ASP A 22 -2.31 -16.43 -0.62
N SER A 23 -1.44 -15.43 -0.39
CA SER A 23 -1.54 -14.08 -0.98
C SER A 23 -2.88 -13.37 -0.72
N LYS A 24 -3.57 -13.71 0.38
CA LYS A 24 -4.87 -13.12 0.73
C LYS A 24 -4.76 -12.08 1.84
N PHE A 25 -5.58 -11.04 1.73
CA PHE A 25 -5.88 -10.11 2.81
C PHE A 25 -7.29 -10.36 3.29
N GLU A 26 -7.46 -10.55 4.59
CA GLU A 26 -8.77 -10.58 5.22
C GLU A 26 -9.18 -9.15 5.66
N PRO A 27 -10.48 -8.84 5.73
CA PRO A 27 -10.92 -7.57 6.26
C PRO A 27 -10.37 -7.29 7.66
N GLU A 28 -9.97 -6.04 7.92
CA GLU A 28 -9.42 -5.59 9.20
C GLU A 28 -8.03 -6.17 9.56
N ASP A 29 -7.39 -6.90 8.64
CA ASP A 29 -6.00 -7.34 8.81
C ASP A 29 -5.06 -6.17 9.08
N SER A 30 -4.05 -6.41 9.93
CA SER A 30 -3.07 -5.39 10.30
C SER A 30 -1.64 -5.93 10.17
N PHE A 31 -0.87 -5.32 9.27
CA PHE A 31 0.51 -5.67 9.00
C PHE A 31 1.44 -4.59 9.56
N HIS A 32 2.48 -5.03 10.27
CA HIS A 32 3.42 -4.14 10.94
C HIS A 32 4.85 -4.51 10.58
N THR A 33 5.65 -3.51 10.21
CA THR A 33 7.11 -3.59 10.06
C THR A 33 7.59 -4.76 9.19
N GLY A 34 7.79 -4.51 7.91
CA GLY A 34 8.35 -5.54 7.04
C GLY A 34 8.41 -5.18 5.56
N ILE A 35 8.88 -6.13 4.78
CA ILE A 35 9.00 -6.04 3.32
C ILE A 35 8.16 -7.14 2.70
N ILE A 36 7.25 -6.75 1.80
CA ILE A 36 6.57 -7.65 0.87
C ILE A 36 7.19 -7.39 -0.49
N SER A 37 7.85 -8.39 -1.08
CA SER A 37 8.59 -8.17 -2.33
C SER A 37 8.49 -9.29 -3.35
N ASP A 38 8.70 -8.92 -4.61
CA ASP A 38 8.90 -9.83 -5.72
C ASP A 38 7.73 -10.81 -5.93
N CYS A 39 6.51 -10.31 -5.79
CA CYS A 39 5.29 -11.10 -5.88
C CYS A 39 4.19 -10.41 -6.70
N ILE A 40 3.16 -11.19 -7.02
CA ILE A 40 1.91 -10.70 -7.59
C ILE A 40 0.84 -10.84 -6.52
N ILE A 41 0.17 -9.74 -6.21
CA ILE A 41 -1.04 -9.75 -5.39
C ILE A 41 -2.20 -9.63 -6.36
N ASP A 42 -3.03 -10.66 -6.39
CA ASP A 42 -4.08 -10.80 -7.37
C ASP A 42 -5.44 -11.14 -6.74
N ASN A 43 -6.50 -10.58 -7.33
CA ASN A 43 -7.89 -10.89 -7.01
C ASN A 43 -8.20 -10.74 -5.51
N GLN A 44 -7.75 -9.62 -4.93
CA GLN A 44 -7.99 -9.30 -3.53
C GLN A 44 -9.15 -8.32 -3.38
N SER A 45 -10.03 -8.64 -2.44
CA SER A 45 -11.12 -7.79 -2.01
C SER A 45 -11.18 -7.79 -0.49
N ALA A 46 -10.77 -6.69 0.13
CA ALA A 46 -10.78 -6.51 1.57
C ALA A 46 -11.15 -5.07 1.92
N TYR A 47 -11.50 -4.81 3.18
CA TYR A 47 -11.77 -3.47 3.68
C TYR A 47 -11.05 -3.25 5.01
N LYS A 48 -10.68 -2.00 5.31
CA LYS A 48 -10.05 -1.61 6.59
C LYS A 48 -8.75 -2.33 6.93
N VAL A 49 -8.04 -2.82 5.92
CA VAL A 49 -6.71 -3.39 6.13
C VAL A 49 -5.74 -2.26 6.48
N ALA A 50 -4.86 -2.48 7.45
CA ALA A 50 -3.88 -1.50 7.89
C ALA A 50 -2.45 -1.98 7.63
N PHE A 51 -1.61 -1.09 7.10
CA PHE A 51 -0.18 -1.31 6.90
C PHE A 51 0.63 -0.21 7.61
N ASP A 52 1.44 -0.60 8.59
CA ASP A 52 2.33 0.27 9.35
C ASP A 52 3.80 -0.12 9.13
N LYS A 53 4.63 0.81 8.64
CA LYS A 53 6.07 0.60 8.37
C LYS A 53 6.34 -0.55 7.39
N ILE A 54 5.60 -0.58 6.29
CA ILE A 54 5.71 -1.62 5.25
C ILE A 54 6.40 -1.08 4.00
N ILE A 55 7.26 -1.90 3.41
CA ILE A 55 7.76 -1.69 2.04
C ILE A 55 7.12 -2.74 1.12
N PHE A 56 6.35 -2.29 0.14
CA PHE A 56 6.03 -3.08 -1.03
C PHE A 56 7.10 -2.85 -2.09
N ARG A 57 7.84 -3.88 -2.49
CA ARG A 57 8.94 -3.76 -3.45
C ARG A 57 8.77 -4.71 -4.63
N ASN A 58 8.76 -4.18 -5.84
CA ASN A 58 8.61 -4.99 -7.05
C ASN A 58 7.34 -5.87 -6.99
N VAL A 59 6.23 -5.28 -6.52
CA VAL A 59 4.94 -5.96 -6.39
C VAL A 59 4.02 -5.52 -7.52
N THR A 60 3.38 -6.47 -8.18
CA THR A 60 2.33 -6.19 -9.15
C THR A 60 0.97 -6.43 -8.52
N PHE A 61 0.13 -5.40 -8.50
CA PHE A 61 -1.24 -5.47 -7.99
C PHE A 61 -2.20 -5.65 -9.17
N THR A 62 -2.99 -6.73 -9.17
CA THR A 62 -3.98 -6.99 -10.23
C THR A 62 -5.35 -7.30 -9.65
N ARG A 63 -6.42 -6.72 -10.22
CA ARG A 63 -7.81 -6.93 -9.76
C ARG A 63 -7.96 -6.71 -8.25
N ILE A 64 -7.54 -5.54 -7.77
CA ILE A 64 -7.54 -5.19 -6.36
C ILE A 64 -8.69 -4.22 -6.05
N ALA A 65 -9.49 -4.58 -5.05
CA ALA A 65 -10.48 -3.73 -4.42
C ALA A 65 -10.23 -3.69 -2.91
N MET A 66 -9.43 -2.73 -2.45
CA MET A 66 -9.09 -2.56 -1.03
C MET A 66 -9.58 -1.21 -0.53
N LYS A 67 -10.82 -1.19 -0.04
CA LYS A 67 -11.50 0.03 0.39
C LYS A 67 -11.18 0.37 1.83
N GLU A 68 -11.21 1.66 2.17
CA GLU A 68 -10.96 2.12 3.55
C GLU A 68 -9.61 1.64 4.10
N ILE A 69 -8.61 1.43 3.22
CA ILE A 69 -7.28 0.95 3.59
C ILE A 69 -6.49 2.04 4.31
N GLU A 70 -5.67 1.66 5.29
CA GLU A 70 -4.81 2.57 6.03
C GLU A 70 -3.34 2.31 5.72
N PHE A 71 -2.64 3.34 5.24
CA PHE A 71 -1.20 3.32 5.02
C PHE A 71 -0.50 4.31 5.95
N THR A 72 0.31 3.80 6.88
CA THR A 72 1.15 4.62 7.76
C THR A 72 2.61 4.24 7.60
N ASP A 73 3.48 5.20 7.25
CA ASP A 73 4.90 4.92 7.01
C ASP A 73 5.13 3.84 5.94
N VAL A 74 4.44 3.95 4.80
CA VAL A 74 4.50 2.94 3.74
C VAL A 74 5.31 3.43 2.54
N ILE A 75 6.10 2.53 1.96
CA ILE A 75 6.81 2.78 0.70
C ILE A 75 6.36 1.75 -0.34
N PHE A 76 5.81 2.23 -1.44
CA PHE A 76 5.69 1.46 -2.68
C PHE A 76 6.92 1.72 -3.54
N GLU A 77 7.71 0.70 -3.83
CA GLU A 77 8.93 0.79 -4.63
C GLU A 77 8.84 -0.13 -5.84
N ARG A 78 8.96 0.41 -7.06
CA ARG A 78 8.89 -0.37 -8.31
C ARG A 78 7.62 -1.21 -8.42
N CYS A 79 6.49 -0.70 -7.92
CA CYS A 79 5.21 -1.42 -7.96
C CYS A 79 4.36 -1.03 -9.17
N ASP A 80 3.54 -1.96 -9.66
CA ASP A 80 2.45 -1.66 -10.60
C ASP A 80 1.14 -1.57 -9.82
N LEU A 81 0.60 -0.36 -9.70
CA LEU A 81 -0.65 -0.01 -9.02
C LEU A 81 -1.75 0.33 -10.03
N SER A 82 -1.64 -0.16 -11.26
CA SER A 82 -2.62 0.14 -12.31
C SER A 82 -4.00 -0.41 -11.98
N ASN A 83 -5.03 0.45 -12.07
CA ASN A 83 -6.43 0.10 -11.83
C ASN A 83 -6.72 -0.50 -10.45
N VAL A 84 -5.89 -0.20 -9.46
CA VAL A 84 -6.17 -0.54 -8.07
C VAL A 84 -7.27 0.38 -7.54
N ASP A 85 -8.26 -0.19 -6.87
CA ASP A 85 -9.24 0.57 -6.10
C ASP A 85 -8.78 0.66 -4.65
N PHE A 86 -8.36 1.87 -4.28
CA PHE A 86 -8.02 2.27 -2.91
C PHE A 86 -9.02 3.31 -2.37
N SER A 87 -10.25 3.34 -2.90
CA SER A 87 -11.25 4.33 -2.47
C SER A 87 -11.39 4.40 -0.94
N GLU A 88 -11.57 5.61 -0.44
CA GLU A 88 -11.62 5.95 0.98
C GLU A 88 -10.33 5.62 1.78
N ALA A 89 -9.20 5.41 1.11
CA ALA A 89 -7.93 5.19 1.79
C ALA A 89 -7.52 6.38 2.66
N THR A 90 -6.92 6.08 3.81
CA THR A 90 -6.20 7.04 4.63
C THR A 90 -4.70 6.82 4.47
N ILE A 91 -3.98 7.85 4.02
CA ILE A 91 -2.53 7.79 3.82
C ILE A 91 -1.81 8.78 4.71
N HIS A 92 -0.91 8.27 5.54
CA HIS A 92 -0.01 9.03 6.40
C HIS A 92 1.43 8.66 6.07
N ARG A 93 2.26 9.65 5.73
CA ARG A 93 3.69 9.44 5.42
C ARG A 93 3.93 8.28 4.45
N THR A 94 3.25 8.30 3.31
CA THR A 94 3.35 7.25 2.29
C THR A 94 4.07 7.79 1.06
N GLU A 95 4.98 6.98 0.51
CA GLU A 95 5.77 7.31 -0.69
C GLU A 95 5.58 6.29 -1.81
N PHE A 96 5.49 6.79 -3.04
CA PHE A 96 5.48 6.00 -4.26
C PHE A 96 6.77 6.27 -5.05
N ARG A 97 7.64 5.27 -5.17
CA ARG A 97 8.96 5.35 -5.82
C ARG A 97 8.99 4.48 -7.06
N ASN A 98 9.21 5.07 -8.22
CA ASN A 98 9.29 4.35 -9.51
C ASN A 98 8.09 3.42 -9.76
N CYS A 99 6.89 3.84 -9.32
CA CYS A 99 5.67 3.05 -9.47
C CYS A 99 4.93 3.42 -10.76
N LYS A 100 4.23 2.45 -11.32
CA LYS A 100 3.25 2.69 -12.39
C LYS A 100 1.88 2.90 -11.74
N ILE A 101 1.34 4.11 -11.88
CA ILE A 101 0.07 4.52 -11.25
C ILE A 101 -0.85 5.02 -12.36
N ILE A 102 -1.55 4.11 -13.00
CA ILE A 102 -2.46 4.42 -14.12
C ILE A 102 -3.85 3.95 -13.74
N GLY A 103 -4.83 4.86 -13.73
CA GLY A 103 -6.23 4.50 -13.45
C GLY A 103 -6.50 4.03 -12.01
N MET A 104 -5.61 4.31 -11.07
CA MET A 104 -5.86 4.08 -9.64
C MET A 104 -7.08 4.87 -9.20
N ASP A 105 -8.06 4.20 -8.57
CA ASP A 105 -9.20 4.90 -7.97
C ASP A 105 -8.77 5.45 -6.61
N SER A 106 -8.77 6.78 -6.52
CA SER A 106 -8.45 7.52 -5.31
C SER A 106 -9.58 8.39 -4.79
N ASN A 107 -10.82 8.05 -5.11
CA ASN A 107 -11.99 8.74 -4.58
C ASN A 107 -12.03 8.63 -3.05
N GLY A 108 -12.28 9.74 -2.36
CA GLY A 108 -12.32 9.77 -0.88
C GLY A 108 -10.95 9.59 -0.20
N PHE A 109 -9.83 9.67 -0.93
CA PHE A 109 -8.51 9.60 -0.31
C PHE A 109 -8.29 10.75 0.68
N HIS A 110 -7.93 10.38 1.90
CA HIS A 110 -7.53 11.32 2.95
C HIS A 110 -6.03 11.26 3.13
N VAL A 111 -5.36 12.41 2.97
CA VAL A 111 -3.95 12.59 3.30
C VAL A 111 -3.87 13.20 4.68
N THR A 112 -3.19 12.52 5.61
CA THR A 112 -3.02 12.96 7.00
C THR A 112 -1.57 13.22 7.37
#